data_AF-A0A504JMD2-F1
#
_entry.id   AF-A0A504JMD2-F1
#
_cell.length_a   1.000
_cell.length_b   1.000
_cell.length_c   1.000
_cell.angle_alpha   90.00
_cell.angle_beta   90.00
_cell.angle_gamma   90.00
#
_symmetry.space_group_name_H-M   'P 1'
#
loop_
_entity.id
_entity.type
_entity.pdbx_description
1 polymer ?
#
loop_
_entity_poly.entity_id
_entity_poly.type
_entity_poly.pdbx_seq_one_letter_code
_entity_poly.pdbx_strand_id
1 'polypeptide(L)'
;MKTEIYNTLYKYIDEDGNQGEDLREVQLMENFSKERINKLIDLTSNEDQYISYKAMLILISWGIDKGFQKLDEFIDNKLDMVTEFEPHRIYGEDNVYDVISDALYISTYNTENEEKILPYIHQMLKMYGNNFFESRLKHVLLKMNLTKTSIDEIKSAVKASISNKRYYQASQLLPVLAKYDKESLNKYIDEFNNLSKLDKRINYNLEEVQEYI
;
A
#
# COMPACT_ATOMS: atom_id res chain seq x y z
N MET A 1 11.16 -27.94 6.13
CA MET A 1 9.97 -27.16 5.73
C MET A 1 9.93 -25.77 6.38
N LYS A 2 9.74 -25.61 7.71
CA LYS A 2 9.70 -24.27 8.35
C LYS A 2 10.93 -23.39 8.07
N THR A 3 12.14 -23.95 8.14
CA THR A 3 13.39 -23.24 7.83
C THR A 3 13.51 -22.83 6.36
N GLU A 4 12.96 -23.63 5.45
CA GLU A 4 13.02 -23.34 4.01
C GLU A 4 12.05 -22.23 3.62
N ILE A 5 10.83 -22.24 4.19
CA ILE A 5 9.87 -21.14 4.07
C ILE A 5 10.49 -19.86 4.60
N TYR A 6 11.06 -19.91 5.81
CA TYR A 6 11.72 -18.76 6.42
C TYR A 6 12.84 -18.18 5.55
N ASN A 7 13.75 -19.03 5.07
CA ASN A 7 14.83 -18.60 4.18
C ASN A 7 14.28 -17.99 2.88
N THR A 8 13.20 -18.55 2.32
CA THR A 8 12.58 -18.06 1.09
C THR A 8 11.94 -16.69 1.26
N LEU A 9 11.33 -16.43 2.41
CA LEU A 9 10.60 -15.18 2.68
C LEU A 9 11.50 -14.06 3.23
N TYR A 10 12.51 -14.37 4.05
CA TYR A 10 13.19 -13.35 4.87
C TYR A 10 14.67 -13.17 4.58
N LYS A 11 15.37 -14.16 4.01
CA LYS A 11 16.83 -14.02 3.83
C LYS A 11 17.20 -13.22 2.59
N TYR A 12 18.20 -12.37 2.72
CA TYR A 12 18.82 -11.64 1.62
C TYR A 12 20.33 -11.53 1.83
N ILE A 13 21.02 -11.10 0.77
CA ILE A 13 22.43 -10.73 0.82
C ILE A 13 22.49 -9.25 0.46
N ASP A 14 23.08 -8.42 1.33
CA ASP A 14 23.22 -6.98 1.10
C ASP A 14 24.31 -6.66 0.07
N GLU A 15 24.49 -5.37 -0.23
CA GLU A 15 25.49 -4.88 -1.19
C GLU A 15 26.94 -5.21 -0.78
N ASP A 16 27.19 -5.38 0.51
CA ASP A 16 28.48 -5.73 1.09
C ASP A 16 28.71 -7.26 1.16
N GLY A 17 27.73 -8.07 0.75
CA GLY A 17 27.78 -9.52 0.79
C GLY A 17 27.41 -10.14 2.14
N ASN A 18 26.91 -9.38 3.09
CA ASN A 18 26.45 -9.89 4.38
C ASN A 18 25.07 -10.51 4.27
N GLN A 19 24.83 -11.56 5.07
CA GLN A 19 23.52 -12.17 5.17
C GLN A 19 22.63 -11.40 6.15
N GLY A 20 21.44 -11.03 5.70
CA GLY A 20 20.41 -10.38 6.51
C GLY A 20 19.10 -11.16 6.52
N GLU A 21 18.20 -10.76 7.43
CA GLU A 21 16.88 -11.36 7.64
C GLU A 21 15.81 -10.27 7.79
N ASP A 22 15.18 -9.87 6.69
CA ASP A 22 14.11 -8.89 6.69
C ASP A 22 13.23 -9.02 5.42
N LEU A 23 11.91 -8.92 5.60
CA LEU A 23 10.95 -9.06 4.48
C LEU A 23 11.05 -7.88 3.51
N ARG A 24 11.17 -6.66 4.04
CA ARG A 24 11.20 -5.44 3.23
C ARG A 24 12.47 -5.43 2.38
N GLU A 25 13.61 -5.79 2.96
CA GLU A 25 14.86 -5.94 2.22
C GLU A 25 14.73 -6.97 1.09
N VAL A 26 14.04 -8.11 1.33
CA VAL A 26 13.74 -9.08 0.28
C VAL A 26 12.87 -8.48 -0.84
N GLN A 27 11.84 -7.69 -0.50
CA GLN A 27 10.98 -7.02 -1.49
C GLN A 27 11.76 -6.02 -2.37
N LEU A 28 12.79 -5.39 -1.82
CA LEU A 28 13.63 -4.39 -2.51
C LEU A 28 14.76 -5.00 -3.34
N MET A 29 14.96 -6.31 -3.29
CA MET A 29 15.99 -6.99 -4.09
C MET A 29 15.74 -6.81 -5.59
N GLU A 30 16.77 -6.34 -6.30
CA GLU A 30 16.76 -6.24 -7.77
C GLU A 30 17.14 -7.57 -8.45
N ASN A 31 17.87 -8.43 -7.75
CA ASN A 31 18.38 -9.70 -8.28
C ASN A 31 17.81 -10.88 -7.50
N PHE A 32 17.04 -11.73 -8.16
CA PHE A 32 16.43 -12.92 -7.55
C PHE A 32 16.50 -14.12 -8.48
N SER A 33 16.73 -15.31 -7.92
CA SER A 33 16.89 -16.53 -8.70
C SER A 33 15.53 -17.10 -9.15
N LYS A 34 15.51 -17.76 -10.32
CA LYS A 34 14.34 -18.50 -10.79
C LYS A 34 13.87 -19.56 -9.79
N GLU A 35 14.81 -20.18 -9.06
CA GLU A 35 14.50 -21.12 -7.99
C GLU A 35 13.68 -20.45 -6.88
N ARG A 36 14.09 -19.26 -6.41
CA ARG A 36 13.37 -18.53 -5.36
C ARG A 36 12.00 -18.07 -5.83
N ILE A 37 11.88 -17.61 -7.08
CA ILE A 37 10.57 -17.28 -7.68
C ILE A 37 9.64 -18.50 -7.64
N ASN A 38 10.10 -19.67 -8.11
CA ASN A 38 9.28 -20.88 -8.12
C ASN A 38 8.84 -21.27 -6.70
N LYS A 39 9.75 -21.21 -5.72
CA LYS A 39 9.42 -21.45 -4.31
C LYS A 39 8.37 -20.47 -3.80
N LEU A 40 8.48 -19.19 -4.11
CA LEU A 40 7.48 -18.19 -3.73
C LEU A 40 6.12 -18.47 -4.39
N ILE A 41 6.10 -18.85 -5.66
CA ILE A 41 4.87 -19.25 -6.37
C ILE A 41 4.21 -20.41 -5.63
N ASP A 42 4.96 -21.45 -5.27
CA ASP A 42 4.41 -22.58 -4.51
C ASP A 42 3.85 -22.14 -3.15
N LEU A 43 4.51 -21.18 -2.48
CA LEU A 43 4.05 -20.63 -1.20
C LEU A 43 2.76 -19.80 -1.31
N THR A 44 2.39 -19.29 -2.48
CA THR A 44 1.06 -18.62 -2.67
C THR A 44 -0.13 -19.58 -2.53
N SER A 45 0.12 -20.89 -2.47
CA SER A 45 -0.90 -21.92 -2.22
C SER A 45 -0.74 -22.57 -0.84
N ASN A 46 0.02 -21.96 0.08
CA ASN A 46 0.19 -22.47 1.43
C ASN A 46 -1.14 -22.44 2.22
N GLU A 47 -1.37 -23.45 3.06
CA GLU A 47 -2.54 -23.53 3.93
C GLU A 47 -2.57 -22.38 4.96
N ASP A 48 -1.40 -21.92 5.40
CA ASP A 48 -1.25 -20.72 6.20
C ASP A 48 -1.39 -19.48 5.30
N GLN A 49 -2.52 -18.80 5.41
CA GLN A 49 -2.83 -17.62 4.62
C GLN A 49 -1.82 -16.49 4.81
N TYR A 50 -1.22 -16.36 6.00
CA TYR A 50 -0.21 -15.34 6.25
C TYR A 50 1.08 -15.64 5.46
N ILE A 51 1.49 -16.90 5.36
CA ILE A 51 2.61 -17.30 4.50
C ILE A 51 2.30 -17.01 3.03
N SER A 52 1.10 -17.37 2.56
CA SER A 52 0.65 -17.08 1.20
C SER A 52 0.66 -15.57 0.91
N TYR A 53 0.18 -14.77 1.85
CA TYR A 53 0.18 -13.31 1.75
C TYR A 53 1.60 -12.73 1.66
N LYS A 54 2.55 -13.20 2.48
CA LYS A 54 3.95 -12.73 2.43
C LYS A 54 4.63 -13.11 1.11
N ALA A 55 4.37 -14.31 0.59
CA ALA A 55 4.87 -14.71 -0.73
C ALA A 55 4.27 -13.83 -1.86
N MET A 56 2.97 -13.53 -1.78
CA MET A 56 2.30 -12.61 -2.70
C MET A 56 2.95 -11.22 -2.70
N LEU A 57 3.19 -10.62 -1.53
CA LEU A 57 3.83 -9.30 -1.43
C LEU A 57 5.20 -9.26 -2.12
N ILE A 58 6.03 -10.29 -1.92
CA ILE A 58 7.36 -10.37 -2.57
C ILE A 58 7.20 -10.48 -4.09
N LEU A 59 6.33 -11.38 -4.57
CA LEU A 59 6.11 -11.56 -6.00
C LEU A 59 5.58 -10.28 -6.67
N ILE A 60 4.69 -9.54 -6.00
CA ILE A 60 4.22 -8.23 -6.46
C ILE A 60 5.40 -7.27 -6.54
N SER A 61 6.17 -7.10 -5.46
CA SER A 61 7.31 -6.18 -5.41
C SER A 61 8.38 -6.46 -6.47
N TRP A 62 8.54 -7.73 -6.85
CA TRP A 62 9.45 -8.14 -7.94
C TRP A 62 8.81 -8.06 -9.34
N GLY A 63 7.57 -7.58 -9.45
CA GLY A 63 6.90 -7.39 -10.74
C GLY A 63 6.38 -8.69 -11.38
N ILE A 64 6.38 -9.81 -10.66
CA ILE A 64 6.02 -11.13 -11.18
C ILE A 64 4.51 -11.29 -11.27
N ASP A 65 4.00 -11.61 -12.48
CA ASP A 65 2.56 -11.71 -12.78
C ASP A 65 1.78 -12.61 -11.82
N LYS A 66 2.41 -13.67 -11.30
CA LYS A 66 1.77 -14.58 -10.36
C LYS A 66 1.41 -13.90 -9.02
N GLY A 67 2.18 -12.90 -8.60
CA GLY A 67 1.83 -12.08 -7.43
C GLY A 67 0.59 -11.22 -7.67
N PHE A 68 0.46 -10.63 -8.84
CA PHE A 68 -0.73 -9.86 -9.25
C PHE A 68 -1.98 -10.73 -9.35
N GLN A 69 -1.88 -11.90 -9.99
CA GLN A 69 -2.98 -12.87 -10.01
C GLN A 69 -3.41 -13.27 -8.60
N LYS A 70 -2.46 -13.42 -7.68
CA LYS A 70 -2.77 -13.74 -6.29
C LYS A 70 -3.44 -12.58 -5.55
N LEU A 71 -3.09 -11.34 -5.89
CA LEU A 71 -3.77 -10.15 -5.38
C LEU A 71 -5.22 -10.07 -5.88
N ASP A 72 -5.47 -10.38 -7.16
CA ASP A 72 -6.84 -10.47 -7.68
C ASP A 72 -7.66 -11.48 -6.87
N GLU A 73 -7.12 -12.69 -6.64
CA GLU A 73 -7.74 -13.71 -5.80
C GLU A 73 -7.97 -13.23 -4.36
N PHE A 74 -7.00 -12.48 -3.78
CA PHE A 74 -7.11 -11.95 -2.43
C PHE A 74 -8.31 -11.00 -2.30
N ILE A 75 -8.46 -10.09 -3.25
CA ILE A 75 -9.51 -9.08 -3.28
C ILE A 75 -10.88 -9.71 -3.59
N ASP A 76 -10.95 -10.56 -4.61
CA ASP A 76 -12.21 -11.19 -5.04
C ASP A 76 -12.80 -12.08 -3.95
N ASN A 77 -11.94 -12.78 -3.19
CA ASN A 77 -12.37 -13.62 -2.07
C ASN A 77 -12.49 -12.86 -0.73
N LYS A 78 -12.23 -11.54 -0.72
CA LYS A 78 -12.29 -10.68 0.47
C LYS A 78 -11.52 -11.26 1.66
N LEU A 79 -10.28 -11.67 1.41
CA LEU A 79 -9.49 -12.36 2.43
C LEU A 79 -9.24 -11.49 3.67
N ASP A 80 -9.21 -10.16 3.51
CA ASP A 80 -9.14 -9.17 4.59
C ASP A 80 -10.31 -9.25 5.59
N MET A 81 -11.45 -9.85 5.21
CA MET A 81 -12.60 -10.00 6.08
C MET A 81 -12.58 -11.30 6.91
N VAL A 82 -11.75 -12.27 6.53
CA VAL A 82 -11.70 -13.59 7.18
C VAL A 82 -10.45 -13.78 8.03
N THR A 83 -9.36 -13.08 7.71
CA THR A 83 -8.07 -13.18 8.37
C THR A 83 -7.44 -11.80 8.49
N GLU A 84 -6.83 -11.52 9.64
CA GLU A 84 -6.08 -10.30 9.87
C GLU A 84 -4.61 -10.53 9.47
N PHE A 85 -4.10 -9.72 8.53
CA PHE A 85 -2.76 -9.89 7.95
C PHE A 85 -1.76 -8.86 8.47
N GLU A 86 -2.16 -7.60 8.62
CA GLU A 86 -1.31 -6.51 9.08
C GLU A 86 -2.00 -5.76 10.23
N PRO A 87 -2.21 -6.43 11.38
CA PRO A 87 -2.91 -5.86 12.54
C PRO A 87 -2.24 -4.59 13.05
N HIS A 88 -2.96 -3.48 13.03
CA HIS A 88 -2.47 -2.22 13.56
C HIS A 88 -2.56 -2.20 15.09
N ARG A 89 -1.39 -2.24 15.74
CA ARG A 89 -1.23 -2.40 17.20
C ARG A 89 -2.02 -1.41 18.07
N ILE A 90 -2.29 -0.21 17.56
CA ILE A 90 -2.94 0.87 18.34
C ILE A 90 -4.45 0.92 18.06
N TYR A 91 -4.90 0.61 16.84
CA TYR A 91 -6.28 0.86 16.40
C TYR A 91 -7.11 -0.41 16.32
N GLY A 92 -6.48 -1.60 16.37
CA GLY A 92 -7.20 -2.88 16.24
C GLY A 92 -7.88 -3.04 14.88
N GLU A 93 -7.29 -2.42 13.84
CA GLU A 93 -7.74 -2.50 12.46
C GLU A 93 -6.60 -3.08 11.60
N ASP A 94 -6.96 -3.73 10.49
CA ASP A 94 -5.98 -4.31 9.57
C ASP A 94 -5.52 -3.25 8.54
N ASN A 95 -4.19 -3.05 8.43
CA ASN A 95 -3.57 -2.12 7.48
C ASN A 95 -3.15 -2.80 6.16
N VAL A 96 -3.67 -4.01 5.88
CA VAL A 96 -3.25 -4.88 4.78
C VAL A 96 -3.18 -4.18 3.42
N TYR A 97 -4.17 -3.38 3.06
CA TYR A 97 -4.21 -2.71 1.76
C TYR A 97 -3.19 -1.57 1.63
N ASP A 98 -2.85 -0.90 2.73
CA ASP A 98 -1.78 0.11 2.74
C ASP A 98 -0.42 -0.55 2.52
N VAL A 99 -0.18 -1.71 3.14
CA VAL A 99 1.03 -2.53 2.91
C VAL A 99 1.11 -3.05 1.48
N ILE A 100 -0.01 -3.51 0.90
CA ILE A 100 -0.05 -3.94 -0.51
C ILE A 100 0.24 -2.76 -1.44
N SER A 101 -0.26 -1.55 -1.14
CA SER A 101 -0.02 -0.37 -2.01
C SER A 101 1.47 -0.07 -2.20
N ASP A 102 2.24 -0.24 -1.13
CA ASP A 102 3.68 -0.07 -1.10
C ASP A 102 4.40 -1.18 -1.89
N ALA A 103 3.96 -2.43 -1.75
CA ALA A 103 4.49 -3.53 -2.55
C ALA A 103 4.25 -3.32 -4.05
N LEU A 104 3.06 -2.84 -4.44
CA LEU A 104 2.74 -2.45 -5.81
C LEU A 104 3.68 -1.34 -6.30
N TYR A 105 3.91 -0.31 -5.48
CA TYR A 105 4.80 0.78 -5.87
C TYR A 105 6.25 0.33 -6.05
N ILE A 106 6.78 -0.53 -5.17
CA ILE A 106 8.11 -1.14 -5.35
C ILE A 106 8.23 -1.85 -6.69
N SER A 107 7.16 -2.54 -7.14
CA SER A 107 7.16 -3.24 -8.43
C SER A 107 7.49 -2.34 -9.61
N THR A 108 7.16 -1.05 -9.52
CA THR A 108 7.43 -0.07 -10.58
C THR A 108 8.92 0.20 -10.79
N TYR A 109 9.76 -0.05 -9.78
CA TYR A 109 11.23 0.03 -9.91
C TYR A 109 11.79 -1.13 -10.73
N ASN A 110 11.15 -2.30 -10.64
CA ASN A 110 11.58 -3.51 -11.33
C ASN A 110 10.97 -3.64 -12.74
N THR A 111 9.77 -3.09 -12.97
CA THR A 111 9.06 -3.21 -14.25
C THR A 111 8.99 -1.93 -15.08
N GLU A 112 9.36 -0.78 -14.50
CA GLU A 112 9.21 0.56 -15.10
C GLU A 112 7.77 0.84 -15.61
N ASN A 113 6.75 0.29 -14.92
CA ASN A 113 5.38 0.27 -15.43
C ASN A 113 4.34 0.62 -14.36
N GLU A 114 4.05 1.92 -14.22
CA GLU A 114 2.95 2.39 -13.36
C GLU A 114 1.56 2.01 -13.88
N GLU A 115 1.37 1.83 -15.19
CA GLU A 115 0.07 1.47 -15.78
C GLU A 115 -0.42 0.11 -15.27
N LYS A 116 0.51 -0.82 -15.03
CA LYS A 116 0.22 -2.16 -14.48
C LYS A 116 -0.41 -2.09 -13.08
N ILE A 117 0.02 -1.15 -12.25
CA ILE A 117 -0.47 -1.04 -10.87
C ILE A 117 -1.70 -0.15 -10.72
N LEU A 118 -1.96 0.73 -11.70
CA LEU A 118 -3.02 1.72 -11.63
C LEU A 118 -4.43 1.13 -11.34
N PRO A 119 -4.85 0.00 -11.94
CA PRO A 119 -6.13 -0.61 -11.59
C PRO A 119 -6.26 -0.98 -10.12
N TYR A 120 -5.19 -1.44 -9.48
CA TYR A 120 -5.16 -1.78 -8.06
C TYR A 120 -5.21 -0.53 -7.18
N ILE A 121 -4.51 0.54 -7.58
CA ILE A 121 -4.60 1.84 -6.90
C ILE A 121 -6.04 2.37 -6.94
N HIS A 122 -6.74 2.25 -8.06
CA HIS A 122 -8.16 2.61 -8.16
C HIS A 122 -9.05 1.78 -7.24
N GLN A 123 -8.79 0.47 -7.12
CA GLN A 123 -9.52 -0.38 -6.19
C GLN A 123 -9.27 0.03 -4.73
N MET A 124 -8.02 0.32 -4.35
CA MET A 124 -7.66 0.80 -3.02
C MET A 124 -8.35 2.13 -2.70
N LEU A 125 -8.39 3.07 -3.64
CA LEU A 125 -9.10 4.34 -3.47
C LEU A 125 -10.61 4.14 -3.27
N LYS A 126 -11.23 3.16 -3.94
CA LYS A 126 -12.65 2.80 -3.72
C LYS A 126 -12.89 2.23 -2.33
N MET A 127 -11.94 1.46 -1.80
CA MET A 127 -12.01 0.86 -0.46
C MET A 127 -11.59 1.82 0.66
N TYR A 128 -10.88 2.91 0.32
CA TYR A 128 -10.22 3.81 1.25
C TYR A 128 -11.14 4.35 2.35
N GLY A 129 -12.40 4.69 2.06
CA GLY A 129 -13.30 5.17 3.11
C GLY A 129 -13.72 4.12 4.13
N ASN A 130 -13.68 2.83 3.77
CA ASN A 130 -14.23 1.73 4.58
C ASN A 130 -13.13 0.94 5.32
N ASN A 131 -12.00 0.74 4.66
CA ASN A 131 -10.85 0.01 5.21
C ASN A 131 -9.87 0.97 5.89
N PHE A 132 -9.06 0.45 6.80
CA PHE A 132 -8.02 1.21 7.46
C PHE A 132 -6.80 1.36 6.54
N PHE A 133 -6.30 2.58 6.44
CA PHE A 133 -5.07 2.93 5.75
C PHE A 133 -4.27 3.87 6.63
N GLU A 134 -2.96 3.67 6.66
CA GLU A 134 -2.03 4.66 7.16
C GLU A 134 -1.50 5.53 6.00
N SER A 135 -0.19 5.67 5.87
CA SER A 135 0.41 6.67 4.99
C SER A 135 1.05 6.11 3.73
N ARG A 136 1.06 4.80 3.51
CA ARG A 136 1.77 4.22 2.36
C ARG A 136 1.06 4.55 1.06
N LEU A 137 -0.26 4.42 0.99
CA LEU A 137 -1.01 4.80 -0.22
C LEU A 137 -0.83 6.30 -0.53
N LYS A 138 -0.81 7.17 0.49
CA LYS A 138 -0.44 8.59 0.32
C LYS A 138 0.94 8.72 -0.31
N HIS A 139 1.94 8.04 0.23
CA HIS A 139 3.31 8.06 -0.30
C HIS A 139 3.36 7.63 -1.76
N VAL A 140 2.70 6.53 -2.10
CA VAL A 140 2.59 6.01 -3.47
C VAL A 140 1.98 7.05 -4.41
N LEU A 141 0.83 7.61 -4.05
CA LEU A 141 0.16 8.64 -4.85
C LEU A 141 1.00 9.91 -5.03
N LEU A 142 1.76 10.31 -4.01
CA LEU A 142 2.68 11.46 -4.12
C LEU A 142 3.88 11.19 -5.02
N LYS A 143 4.26 9.92 -5.23
CA LYS A 143 5.44 9.55 -6.02
C LYS A 143 5.13 9.10 -7.45
N MET A 144 3.97 8.49 -7.68
CA MET A 144 3.54 8.07 -9.02
C MET A 144 3.28 9.26 -9.94
N ASN A 145 3.68 9.11 -11.21
CA ASN A 145 3.43 10.07 -12.27
C ASN A 145 1.98 10.01 -12.78
N LEU A 146 1.38 8.82 -12.75
CA LEU A 146 0.00 8.58 -13.20
C LEU A 146 -1.07 9.03 -12.19
N THR A 147 -0.70 9.48 -10.99
CA THR A 147 -1.68 9.91 -9.96
C THR A 147 -2.69 10.94 -10.48
N LYS A 148 -2.27 11.84 -11.38
CA LYS A 148 -3.15 12.85 -12.00
C LYS A 148 -4.36 12.26 -12.73
N THR A 149 -4.32 10.99 -13.13
CA THR A 149 -5.45 10.31 -13.79
C THR A 149 -6.48 9.76 -12.79
N SER A 150 -6.17 9.79 -11.49
CA SER A 150 -6.99 9.19 -10.42
C SER A 150 -7.62 10.24 -9.48
N ILE A 151 -7.69 11.50 -9.94
CA ILE A 151 -8.04 12.64 -9.09
C ILE A 151 -9.49 12.58 -8.61
N ASP A 152 -10.41 12.07 -9.44
CA ASP A 152 -11.81 11.94 -9.04
C ASP A 152 -12.03 10.77 -8.07
N GLU A 153 -11.27 9.69 -8.20
CA GLU A 153 -11.20 8.61 -7.22
C GLU A 153 -10.64 9.10 -5.89
N ILE A 154 -9.58 9.92 -5.90
CA ILE A 154 -9.01 10.53 -4.68
C ILE A 154 -10.05 11.41 -3.98
N LYS A 155 -10.78 12.26 -4.72
CA LYS A 155 -11.87 13.07 -4.14
C LYS A 155 -12.96 12.19 -3.53
N SER A 156 -13.31 11.11 -4.21
CA SER A 156 -14.31 10.16 -3.73
C SER A 156 -13.85 9.46 -2.46
N ALA A 157 -12.57 9.08 -2.38
CA ALA A 157 -11.94 8.50 -1.20
C ALA A 157 -11.94 9.46 0.01
N VAL A 158 -11.65 10.75 -0.20
CA VAL A 158 -11.77 11.79 0.84
C VAL A 158 -13.20 11.87 1.37
N LYS A 159 -14.19 12.01 0.48
CA LYS A 159 -15.61 12.12 0.86
C LYS A 159 -16.12 10.88 1.60
N ALA A 160 -15.75 9.68 1.12
CA ALA A 160 -16.12 8.42 1.77
C ALA A 160 -15.51 8.33 3.18
N SER A 161 -14.24 8.70 3.34
CA SER A 161 -13.55 8.70 4.63
C SER A 161 -14.17 9.68 5.62
N ILE A 162 -14.53 10.90 5.19
CA ILE A 162 -15.24 11.89 6.01
C ILE A 162 -16.61 11.33 6.46
N SER A 163 -17.37 10.75 5.52
CA SER A 163 -18.69 10.16 5.79
C SER A 163 -18.63 9.04 6.82
N ASN A 164 -17.55 8.24 6.79
CA ASN A 164 -17.28 7.17 7.73
C ASN A 164 -16.52 7.63 8.99
N LYS A 165 -16.38 8.95 9.21
CA LYS A 165 -15.70 9.56 10.36
C LYS A 165 -14.21 9.18 10.50
N ARG A 166 -13.58 8.74 9.42
CA ARG A 166 -12.13 8.47 9.32
C ARG A 166 -11.37 9.76 8.98
N TYR A 167 -11.52 10.80 9.81
CA TYR A 167 -11.04 12.15 9.49
C TYR A 167 -9.51 12.24 9.32
N TYR A 168 -8.74 11.57 10.18
CA TYR A 168 -7.30 11.54 10.03
C TYR A 168 -6.87 10.90 8.69
N GLN A 169 -7.46 9.76 8.35
CA GLN A 169 -7.18 9.08 7.09
C GLN A 169 -7.60 9.93 5.88
N ALA A 170 -8.78 10.55 5.94
CA ALA A 170 -9.21 11.49 4.90
C ALA A 170 -8.18 12.62 4.69
N SER A 171 -7.58 13.13 5.77
CA SER A 171 -6.59 14.21 5.70
C SER A 171 -5.28 13.80 5.00
N GLN A 172 -4.95 12.50 4.96
CA GLN A 172 -3.74 12.02 4.29
C GLN A 172 -3.80 12.20 2.77
N LEU A 173 -4.99 12.36 2.18
CA LEU A 173 -5.12 12.64 0.75
C LEU A 173 -5.02 14.13 0.40
N LEU A 174 -4.97 15.03 1.39
CA LEU A 174 -4.86 16.48 1.14
C LEU A 174 -3.52 16.88 0.48
N PRO A 175 -2.34 16.39 0.91
CA PRO A 175 -1.08 16.67 0.20
C PRO A 175 -1.11 16.22 -1.26
N VAL A 176 -1.81 15.11 -1.55
CA VAL A 176 -1.98 14.61 -2.93
C VAL A 176 -2.82 15.58 -3.76
N LEU A 177 -3.93 16.07 -3.20
CA LEU A 177 -4.73 17.12 -3.84
C LEU A 177 -3.96 18.44 -3.98
N ALA A 178 -3.13 18.81 -3.00
CA ALA A 178 -2.27 20.00 -3.11
C ALA A 178 -1.31 19.92 -4.30
N LYS A 179 -0.72 18.73 -4.51
CA LYS A 179 0.20 18.48 -5.63
C LYS A 179 -0.48 18.49 -7.00
N TYR A 180 -1.69 17.92 -7.11
CA TYR A 180 -2.30 17.61 -8.41
C TYR A 180 -3.62 18.33 -8.73
N ASP A 181 -4.36 18.84 -7.74
CA ASP A 181 -5.65 19.53 -7.90
C ASP A 181 -5.92 20.55 -6.77
N LYS A 182 -5.21 21.68 -6.82
CA LYS A 182 -5.30 22.78 -5.83
C LYS A 182 -6.72 23.37 -5.72
N GLU A 183 -7.47 23.39 -6.81
CA GLU A 183 -8.84 23.92 -6.80
C GLU A 183 -9.75 23.07 -5.91
N SER A 184 -9.62 21.74 -6.00
CA SER A 184 -10.36 20.83 -5.14
C SER A 184 -9.88 20.86 -3.69
N LEU A 185 -8.57 21.01 -3.44
CA LEU A 185 -8.04 21.18 -2.08
C LEU A 185 -8.74 22.33 -1.34
N ASN A 186 -8.91 23.49 -1.99
CA ASN A 186 -9.53 24.66 -1.38
C ASN A 186 -10.95 24.40 -0.84
N LYS A 187 -11.65 23.39 -1.38
CA LYS A 187 -12.99 23.00 -0.93
C LYS A 187 -12.97 22.25 0.41
N TYR A 188 -11.81 21.72 0.83
CA TYR A 188 -11.65 20.90 2.03
C TYR A 188 -10.87 21.61 3.15
N ILE A 189 -10.02 22.60 2.85
CA ILE A 189 -9.09 23.21 3.83
C ILE A 189 -9.82 23.71 5.10
N ASP A 190 -10.92 24.45 4.95
CA ASP A 190 -11.65 24.99 6.10
C ASP A 190 -12.29 23.90 6.97
N GLU A 191 -12.77 22.82 6.35
CA GLU A 191 -13.31 21.66 7.05
C GLU A 191 -12.20 20.98 7.87
N PHE A 192 -11.04 20.70 7.27
CA PHE A 192 -9.94 20.03 7.96
C PHE A 192 -9.23 20.91 9.00
N ASN A 193 -9.19 22.23 8.82
CA ASN A 193 -8.75 23.17 9.87
C ASN A 193 -9.65 23.12 11.12
N ASN A 194 -10.94 22.80 10.94
CA ASN A 194 -11.84 22.59 12.07
C ASN A 194 -11.68 21.19 12.66
N LEU A 195 -11.57 20.16 11.82
CA LEU A 195 -11.35 18.77 12.27
C LEU A 195 -10.02 18.60 13.02
N SER A 196 -8.97 19.36 12.67
CA SER A 196 -7.67 19.27 13.34
C SER A 196 -7.69 19.71 14.82
N LYS A 197 -8.73 20.45 15.23
CA LYS A 197 -9.00 20.77 16.63
C LYS A 197 -9.47 19.55 17.42
N LEU A 198 -10.08 18.56 16.75
CA LEU A 198 -10.55 17.30 17.32
C LEU A 198 -9.45 16.22 17.28
N ASP A 199 -8.67 16.21 16.21
CA ASP A 199 -7.56 15.28 16.03
C ASP A 199 -6.30 15.99 15.54
N LYS A 200 -5.35 16.18 16.46
CA LYS A 200 -4.11 16.91 16.17
C LYS A 200 -3.25 16.26 15.10
N ARG A 201 -3.44 14.96 14.81
CA ARG A 201 -2.67 14.27 13.77
C ARG A 201 -2.97 14.82 12.37
N ILE A 202 -4.15 15.42 12.17
CA ILE A 202 -4.53 16.09 10.92
C ILE A 202 -3.57 17.26 10.61
N ASN A 203 -3.01 17.92 11.63
CA ASN A 203 -2.08 19.02 11.42
C ASN A 203 -0.83 18.60 10.63
N TYR A 204 -0.33 17.37 10.82
CA TYR A 204 0.81 16.88 10.06
C TYR A 204 0.54 16.88 8.55
N ASN A 205 -0.66 16.45 8.13
CA ASN A 205 -1.01 16.46 6.71
C ASN A 205 -1.33 17.88 6.19
N LEU A 206 -1.86 18.77 7.04
CA LEU A 206 -2.05 20.19 6.68
C LEU A 206 -0.72 20.96 6.55
N GLU A 207 0.27 20.61 7.35
CA GLU A 207 1.64 21.12 7.24
C GLU A 207 2.29 20.61 5.95
N GLU A 208 2.21 19.30 5.67
CA GLU A 208 2.74 18.70 4.43
C GLU A 208 2.08 19.26 3.16
N VAL A 209 0.81 19.67 3.21
CA VAL A 209 0.15 20.40 2.10
C VAL A 209 0.96 21.63 1.67
N GLN A 210 1.62 22.33 2.60
CA GLN A 210 2.41 23.53 2.29
C GLN A 210 3.66 23.22 1.46
N GLU A 211 4.14 21.97 1.46
CA GLU A 211 5.27 21.56 0.63
C GLU A 211 4.93 21.48 -0.87
N TYR A 212 3.63 21.50 -1.21
CA TYR A 212 3.12 21.34 -2.56
C TYR A 212 2.37 22.58 -3.11
N ILE A 213 2.25 23.65 -2.32
CA ILE A 213 1.55 24.89 -2.72
C ILE A 213 2.50 25.91 -3.33
#